data_AF-A0A8J6IVF9-F1
#
_entry.id   AF-A0A8J6IVF9-F1
#
_cell.length_a   1.000
_cell.length_b   1.000
_cell.length_c   1.000
_cell.angle_alpha   90.00
_cell.angle_beta   90.00
_cell.angle_gamma   90.00
#
_symmetry.space_group_name_H-M   'P 1'
#
loop_
_entity.id
_entity.type
_entity.pdbx_description
1 polymer ?
#
loop_
_entity_poly.entity_id
_entity_poly.type
_entity_poly.pdbx_seq_one_letter_code
_entity_poly.pdbx_strand_id
1 'polypeptide(L)' 'MAINPDYKNYSSDDLEDVISNIDKERFPQRYNDAVTELHTRTIEKPQTVNNTAKNDEYVPNEVPIL' A
#
# COMPACT_ATOMS: atom_id res chain seq x y z
N MET A 1 -4.78 3.48 -32.97
CA MET A 1 -4.95 2.56 -31.83
C MET A 1 -4.29 3.22 -30.62
N ALA A 2 -5.06 3.63 -29.62
CA ALA A 2 -4.47 4.07 -28.36
C ALA A 2 -4.03 2.81 -27.61
N ILE A 3 -2.72 2.65 -27.46
CA ILE A 3 -2.15 1.55 -26.70
C ILE A 3 -2.41 1.88 -25.23
N ASN A 4 -3.38 1.21 -24.60
CA ASN A 4 -3.58 1.36 -23.17
C ASN A 4 -2.37 0.75 -22.46
N PRO A 5 -1.75 1.47 -21.53
CA PRO A 5 -0.61 0.97 -20.78
C PRO A 5 -1.07 -0.17 -19.88
N ASP A 6 -0.27 -1.24 -19.84
CA ASP A 6 -0.56 -2.40 -19.00
C ASP A 6 0.06 -2.19 -17.62
N TYR A 7 -0.69 -1.52 -16.75
CA TYR A 7 -0.30 -1.19 -15.38
C TYR A 7 0.05 -2.42 -14.52
N LYS A 8 -0.38 -3.62 -14.92
CA LYS A 8 -0.02 -4.86 -14.23
C LYS A 8 1.47 -5.17 -14.26
N ASN A 9 2.19 -4.67 -15.26
CA ASN A 9 3.64 -4.87 -15.39
C ASN A 9 4.46 -3.72 -14.79
N TYR A 10 3.81 -2.64 -14.36
CA TYR A 10 4.50 -1.47 -13.78
C TYR A 10 5.00 -1.82 -12.37
N SER A 11 6.05 -1.17 -11.88
CA SER A 11 6.40 -1.25 -10.45
C SER A 11 5.46 -0.38 -9.61
N SER A 12 5.47 -0.52 -8.29
CA SER A 12 4.70 0.39 -7.42
C SER A 12 5.14 1.85 -7.59
N ASP A 13 6.45 2.09 -7.72
CA ASP A 13 7.00 3.43 -7.93
C ASP A 13 6.54 4.02 -9.28
N ASP A 14 6.52 3.21 -10.34
CA ASP A 14 6.03 3.66 -11.65
C ASP A 14 4.52 3.98 -11.63
N LEU A 15 3.73 3.20 -10.87
CA LEU A 15 2.30 3.48 -10.69
C LEU A 15 2.08 4.80 -9.94
N GLU A 16 2.86 5.06 -8.89
CA GLU A 16 2.82 6.32 -8.13
C GLU A 16 3.22 7.53 -9.00
N ASP A 17 4.24 7.37 -9.85
CA ASP A 17 4.67 8.41 -10.78
C ASP A 17 3.59 8.70 -11.84
N VAL A 18 2.94 7.66 -12.37
CA VAL A 18 1.80 7.82 -13.29
C VAL A 18 0.65 8.54 -12.60
N ILE A 19 0.25 8.12 -11.40
CA ILE A 19 -0.86 8.73 -10.65
C ILE A 19 -0.59 10.22 -10.37
N SER A 20 0.68 10.58 -10.12
CA SER A 20 1.11 11.94 -9.80
C SER A 20 1.20 12.85 -11.03
N ASN A 21 1.63 12.32 -12.17
CA ASN A 21 1.86 13.10 -13.39
C ASN A 21 0.74 13.01 -14.43
N ILE A 22 -0.22 12.10 -14.26
CA ILE A 22 -1.30 11.93 -15.24
C ILE A 22 -2.28 13.10 -15.21
N ASP A 23 -2.62 13.59 -16.39
CA ASP A 23 -3.70 14.54 -16.59
C ASP A 23 -5.05 13.85 -16.35
N LYS A 24 -5.62 14.09 -15.18
CA LYS A 24 -6.87 13.48 -14.69
C LYS A 24 -8.10 13.95 -15.47
N GLU A 25 -8.05 15.15 -16.06
CA GLU A 25 -9.16 15.69 -16.85
C GLU A 25 -9.22 15.00 -18.21
N ARG A 26 -8.05 14.75 -18.79
CA ARG A 26 -7.93 14.15 -20.12
C ARG A 26 -7.93 12.62 -20.11
N PHE A 27 -7.46 12.00 -19.03
CA PHE A 27 -7.34 10.54 -18.91
C PHE A 27 -7.84 10.00 -17.55
N PRO A 28 -9.11 10.23 -17.18
CA PRO A 28 -9.65 9.79 -15.89
C PRO A 28 -9.63 8.27 -15.71
N GLN A 29 -9.82 7.52 -16.80
CA GLN A 29 -9.84 6.05 -16.76
C GLN A 29 -8.45 5.48 -16.44
N ARG A 30 -7.41 6.04 -17.06
CA ARG A 30 -6.02 5.65 -16.80
C ARG A 30 -5.58 5.92 -15.36
N TYR A 31 -6.07 7.01 -14.76
CA TYR A 31 -5.83 7.31 -13.34
C TYR A 31 -6.48 6.25 -12.45
N ASN A 32 -7.76 5.93 -12.69
CA ASN A 32 -8.47 4.91 -11.91
C ASN A 32 -7.84 3.54 -12.03
N ASP A 33 -7.40 3.14 -13.22
CA ASP A 33 -6.75 1.85 -13.44
C ASP A 33 -5.43 1.75 -12.66
N ALA A 34 -4.58 2.80 -12.71
CA ALA A 34 -3.32 2.84 -11.97
C ALA A 34 -3.52 2.84 -10.45
N VAL A 35 -4.50 3.61 -9.94
CA VAL A 35 -4.87 3.62 -8.51
C VAL A 35 -5.37 2.25 -8.06
N THR A 36 -6.23 1.62 -8.87
CA THR A 36 -6.78 0.29 -8.55
C THR A 36 -5.67 -0.74 -8.46
N GLU A 37 -4.74 -0.75 -9.42
CA GLU A 37 -3.60 -1.66 -9.43
C GLU A 37 -2.68 -1.44 -8.21
N LEU A 38 -2.35 -0.19 -7.88
CA LEU A 38 -1.54 0.15 -6.70
C LEU A 38 -2.22 -0.30 -5.40
N HIS A 39 -3.55 -0.12 -5.31
CA HIS A 39 -4.34 -0.54 -4.15
C HIS A 39 -4.42 -2.06 -4.02
N THR A 40 -4.68 -2.78 -5.12
CA THR A 40 -4.66 -4.26 -5.17
C THR A 40 -3.33 -4.80 -4.67
N ARG A 41 -2.20 -4.24 -5.10
CA ARG A 41 -0.87 -4.65 -4.64
C ARG A 41 -0.61 -4.36 -3.17
N THR A 42 -1.19 -3.29 -2.64
CA THR A 42 -1.10 -2.94 -1.22
C THR A 42 -1.90 -3.90 -0.35
N ILE A 43 -3.03 -4.41 -0.86
CA ILE A 43 -3.86 -5.43 -0.21
C ILE A 43 -3.21 -6.82 -0.31
N GLU A 44 -2.65 -7.15 -1.47
CA GLU A 44 -2.03 -8.46 -1.74
C GLU A 44 -0.67 -8.64 -1.09
N LYS A 45 0.12 -7.56 -0.91
CA LYS A 45 1.19 -7.60 0.07
C LYS A 45 0.50 -7.76 1.42
N PRO A 46 0.69 -8.87 2.15
CA PRO A 46 0.21 -8.93 3.51
C PRO A 46 0.86 -7.73 4.17
N GLN A 47 0.04 -6.77 4.57
CA GLN A 47 0.49 -5.76 5.50
C GLN A 47 1.16 -6.59 6.58
N THR A 48 2.49 -6.48 6.68
CA THR A 48 3.15 -6.82 7.92
C THR A 48 2.53 -5.80 8.84
N VAL A 49 1.40 -6.21 9.43
CA VAL A 49 0.81 -5.55 10.55
C VAL A 49 2.01 -5.48 11.48
N ASN A 50 2.63 -4.31 11.54
CA ASN A 50 3.29 -3.89 12.74
C ASN A 50 2.14 -3.91 13.74
N ASN A 51 1.96 -5.11 14.29
CA ASN A 51 1.33 -5.41 15.54
C ASN A 51 2.15 -4.59 16.53
N THR A 52 1.88 -3.28 16.54
CA THR A 52 2.21 -2.43 17.64
C THR A 52 1.26 -2.95 18.70
N ALA A 53 1.72 -4.02 19.35
CA ALA A 53 1.20 -4.54 20.58
C ALA A 53 1.33 -3.38 21.57
N LYS A 54 0.37 -2.45 21.50
CA LYS A 54 0.05 -1.59 22.62
C LYS A 54 -0.64 -2.49 23.63
N ASN A 55 0.15 -3.28 24.32
CA ASN A 55 -0.07 -3.90 25.64
C ASN A 55 1.20 -4.67 25.99
N ASP A 56 2.37 -4.03 25.94
CA ASP A 56 3.40 -4.34 26.92
C ASP A 56 2.88 -3.81 28.26
N GLU A 57 1.91 -4.52 28.83
CA GLU A 57 1.66 -4.47 30.25
C GLU A 57 2.91 -5.05 30.89
N TYR A 58 3.83 -4.16 31.28
CA TYR A 58 4.95 -4.51 32.12
C TYR A 58 4.38 -5.13 33.40
N VAL A 59 4.36 -6.45 33.48
CA VAL A 59 4.13 -7.17 34.72
C VAL A 59 5.47 -7.14 35.46
N PRO A 60 5.60 -6.39 36.57
CA PRO A 60 6.78 -6.53 37.41
C PRO A 60 6.74 -7.94 37.97
N ASN A 61 7.76 -8.75 37.69
CA ASN A 61 7.94 -10.01 38.39
C ASN A 61 8.21 -9.68 39.87
N GLU A 62 7.18 -9.75 40.71
CA GLU A 62 7.36 -9.73 42.16
C GLU A 62 8.10 -11.02 42.54
N VAL A 63 9.39 -10.87 42.86
CA VAL A 63 10.19 -11.93 43.46
C VAL A 63 9.59 -12.21 44.85
N PRO A 64 9.16 -13.44 45.19
CA PRO A 64 8.66 -13.72 46.52
C PRO A 64 9.79 -13.48 47.53
N ILE A 65 9.58 -12.52 48.43
CA ILE A 65 10.43 -12.33 49.61
C ILE A 65 10.14 -13.51 50.54
N LEU A 66 11.18 -14.32 50.79
CA LEU A 66 11.14 -15.45 51.74
C LEU A 66 10.89 -14.99 53.18
#